data_AF-A0A381PDB4-F1
#
_entry.id   AF-A0A381PDB4-F1
#
_cell.length_a   1.000
_cell.length_b   1.000
_cell.length_c   1.000
_cell.angle_alpha   90.00
_cell.angle_beta   90.00
_cell.angle_gamma   90.00
#
_symmetry.space_group_name_H-M   'P 1'
#
loop_
_entity.id
_entity.type
_entity.pdbx_description
1 polymer ?
#
loop_
_entity_poly.entity_id
_entity_poly.type
_entity_poly.pdbx_seq_one_letter_code
_entity_poly.pdbx_strand_id
1 'polypeptide(L)'
;MTIKDNLNYILQITDSVTTRTCAVRLKPEDVSLPWELLLERYLKSPPIDELLENQRITPESARSLSAIQDLVYVSDDDGRLHDLFPGTNVKQGDQTLATGMPPELGFGRAGEIEVDVIDLTLDRWNVGYSRNLVGFKKRRWVKDEPAYLEFIRSSVERDHGVSDTNVILELESAEDRLTLLRSVSERIWEADFESYSRFTGQKLIFKTGDETVLNIISGGGGICSEKVQALKFLTDNLGYESEYLLGGPNAKRPIPEDKLRELLTTFEFDFSKRYMRYWEHLALLYHLDGSDIIVDATNGNIPFIFLAGPDADKMLNRRDKVPVSVRMSLNTESFYYHRVPQDIPENLLYALEGWIPETDLIEVFENELGLYISERFFVMPLVYRSRKEFLDLERRYKTACRKVGLACAIEEEWNLNSEIGQQFADEHPFASRQIIASEEHLLFRYNESEGPDHKAGVVVVDLNS
;
A
#
# COMPACT_ATOMS: atom_id res chain seq x y z
N MET A 1 12.79 24.31 -42.73
CA MET A 1 13.34 24.01 -41.39
C MET A 1 13.84 22.59 -41.43
N THR A 2 15.15 22.41 -41.52
CA THR A 2 15.82 21.11 -41.52
C THR A 2 15.81 20.51 -40.13
N ILE A 3 15.45 19.22 -40.06
CA ILE A 3 15.63 18.32 -38.91
C ILE A 3 17.14 18.22 -38.65
N LYS A 4 17.69 19.20 -37.95
CA LYS A 4 19.05 19.18 -37.40
C LYS A 4 18.90 19.21 -35.88
N ASP A 5 19.29 18.10 -35.27
CA ASP A 5 19.85 18.02 -33.93
C ASP A 5 18.96 18.48 -32.75
N ASN A 6 17.72 17.98 -32.67
CA ASN A 6 17.11 17.82 -31.34
C ASN A 6 17.70 16.53 -30.73
N LEU A 7 18.91 16.63 -30.20
CA LEU A 7 19.51 15.58 -29.38
C LEU A 7 18.59 15.36 -28.17
N ASN A 8 17.92 14.22 -28.14
CA ASN A 8 17.01 13.85 -27.05
C ASN A 8 17.84 13.15 -25.97
N TYR A 9 18.30 13.94 -25.00
CA TYR A 9 18.95 13.44 -23.80
C TYR A 9 17.89 13.12 -22.75
N ILE A 10 17.85 11.88 -22.30
CA ILE A 10 16.93 11.42 -21.26
C ILE A 10 17.74 11.12 -19.99
N LEU A 11 17.30 11.65 -18.86
CA LEU A 11 17.69 11.18 -17.54
C LEU A 11 16.65 10.17 -17.09
N GLN A 12 17.06 8.92 -16.93
CA GLN A 12 16.28 7.87 -16.31
C GLN A 12 16.78 7.66 -14.89
N ILE A 13 15.86 7.58 -13.93
CA ILE A 13 16.16 7.33 -12.52
C ILE A 13 15.31 6.17 -12.06
N THR A 14 15.97 5.15 -11.51
CA THR A 14 15.34 3.94 -11.00
C THR A 14 15.64 3.79 -9.51
N ASP A 15 14.61 3.66 -8.67
CA ASP A 15 14.78 3.19 -7.29
C ASP A 15 14.96 1.67 -7.30
N SER A 16 16.15 1.18 -6.96
CA SER A 16 16.45 -0.27 -7.03
C SER A 16 15.59 -1.13 -6.10
N VAL A 17 15.01 -0.54 -5.06
CA VAL A 17 14.26 -1.25 -4.03
C VAL A 17 12.80 -1.41 -4.45
N THR A 18 12.13 -0.35 -4.90
CA THR A 18 10.73 -0.43 -5.38
C THR A 18 10.61 -0.69 -6.88
N THR A 19 11.71 -0.64 -7.63
CA THR A 19 11.78 -0.69 -9.09
C THR A 19 11.06 0.47 -9.80
N ARG A 20 10.55 1.46 -9.04
CA ARG A 20 9.92 2.65 -9.60
C ARG A 20 10.94 3.39 -10.46
N THR A 21 10.55 3.67 -11.69
CA THR A 21 11.40 4.34 -12.69
C THR A 21 10.71 5.62 -13.14
N CYS A 22 11.46 6.70 -13.29
CA CYS A 22 11.01 7.91 -13.96
C CYS A 22 11.99 8.34 -15.05
N ALA A 23 11.47 8.97 -16.10
CA ALA A 23 12.28 9.47 -17.19
C ALA A 23 11.97 10.95 -17.46
N VAL A 24 13.01 11.77 -17.55
CA VAL A 24 12.92 13.21 -17.81
C VAL A 24 13.84 13.60 -18.95
N ARG A 25 13.32 14.31 -19.95
CA ARG A 25 14.14 14.89 -21.02
C ARG A 25 14.94 16.07 -20.48
N LEU A 26 16.27 15.98 -20.53
CA LEU A 26 17.21 17.00 -20.08
C LEU A 26 17.28 18.21 -21.01
N LYS A 27 17.78 19.32 -20.49
CA LYS A 27 18.29 20.41 -21.34
C LYS A 27 19.68 20.02 -21.84
N PRO A 28 20.07 20.33 -23.09
CA PRO A 28 21.37 19.95 -23.63
C PRO A 28 22.55 20.41 -22.76
N GLU A 29 22.46 21.59 -22.14
CA GLU A 29 23.49 22.12 -21.24
C GLU A 29 23.65 21.35 -19.92
N ASP A 30 22.68 20.51 -19.55
CA ASP A 30 22.67 19.79 -18.28
C ASP A 30 23.30 18.39 -18.39
N VAL A 31 23.53 17.91 -19.60
CA VAL A 31 24.01 16.55 -19.88
C VAL A 31 25.36 16.25 -19.24
N SER A 32 26.24 17.24 -19.15
CA SER A 32 27.58 17.10 -18.57
C SER A 32 27.65 17.45 -17.09
N LEU A 33 26.50 17.65 -16.42
CA LEU A 33 26.49 17.95 -14.99
C LEU A 33 26.89 16.70 -14.18
N PRO A 34 27.60 16.89 -13.05
CA PRO A 34 27.72 15.86 -12.02
C PRO A 34 26.36 15.31 -11.59
N TRP A 35 26.32 14.04 -11.21
CA TRP A 35 25.08 13.36 -10.85
C TRP A 35 24.33 14.08 -9.71
N GLU A 36 25.03 14.72 -8.78
CA GLU A 36 24.41 15.46 -7.68
C GLU A 36 23.57 16.64 -8.18
N LEU A 37 24.10 17.37 -9.17
CA LEU A 37 23.41 18.51 -9.74
C LEU A 37 22.26 18.07 -10.64
N LEU A 38 22.39 16.91 -11.30
CA LEU A 38 21.27 16.28 -12.00
C LEU A 38 20.16 15.91 -11.03
N LEU A 39 20.46 15.22 -9.94
CA LEU A 39 19.46 14.83 -8.94
C LEU A 39 18.87 16.05 -8.22
N GLU A 40 19.66 17.05 -7.84
CA GLU A 40 19.16 18.28 -7.21
C GLU A 40 18.13 18.98 -8.12
N ARG A 41 18.42 19.09 -9.42
CA ARG A 41 17.58 19.80 -10.38
C ARG A 41 16.38 18.99 -10.87
N TYR A 42 16.57 17.71 -11.14
CA TYR A 42 15.59 16.89 -11.84
C TYR A 42 14.92 15.84 -10.96
N LEU A 43 15.46 15.55 -9.78
CA LEU A 43 14.81 14.67 -8.82
C LEU A 43 14.34 15.43 -7.59
N LYS A 44 15.17 16.19 -6.87
CA LYS A 44 14.80 16.82 -5.59
C LYS A 44 13.86 18.02 -5.75
N SER A 45 14.20 18.96 -6.65
CA SER A 45 13.43 20.19 -6.86
C SER A 45 13.05 20.44 -8.33
N PRO A 46 12.45 19.46 -9.04
CA PRO A 46 12.07 19.66 -10.43
C PRO A 46 10.88 20.62 -10.58
N PRO A 47 10.88 21.49 -11.59
CA PRO A 47 9.71 22.26 -11.96
C PRO A 47 8.70 21.36 -12.71
N ILE A 48 8.00 20.48 -11.98
CA ILE A 48 7.17 19.40 -12.57
C ILE A 48 6.13 19.96 -13.56
N ASP A 49 5.43 21.04 -13.21
CA ASP A 49 4.41 21.63 -14.07
C ASP A 49 5.02 22.13 -15.40
N GLU A 50 6.15 22.84 -15.34
CA GLU A 50 6.85 23.27 -16.55
C GLU A 50 7.37 22.07 -17.37
N LEU A 51 7.83 21.01 -16.71
CA LEU A 51 8.29 19.80 -17.40
C LEU A 51 7.12 19.09 -18.11
N LEU A 52 5.93 19.06 -17.50
CA LEU A 52 4.71 18.49 -18.11
C LEU A 52 4.22 19.35 -19.27
N GLU A 53 4.10 20.67 -19.08
CA GLU A 53 3.67 21.62 -20.11
C GLU A 53 4.58 21.56 -21.35
N ASN A 54 5.89 21.45 -21.13
CA ASN A 54 6.88 21.35 -22.21
C ASN A 54 7.09 19.91 -22.73
N GLN A 55 6.27 18.95 -22.31
CA GLN A 55 6.35 17.54 -22.70
C GLN A 55 7.76 16.95 -22.52
N ARG A 56 8.44 17.35 -21.44
CA ARG A 56 9.75 16.85 -21.03
C ARG A 56 9.66 15.69 -20.04
N ILE A 57 8.51 15.51 -19.40
CA ILE A 57 8.18 14.39 -18.53
C ILE A 57 6.75 13.94 -18.86
N THR A 58 6.46 12.64 -18.71
CA THR A 58 5.08 12.15 -18.81
C THR A 58 4.37 12.27 -17.45
N PRO A 59 3.03 12.31 -17.40
CA PRO A 59 2.29 12.27 -16.12
C PRO A 59 2.65 11.06 -15.25
N GLU A 60 2.91 9.91 -15.88
CA GLU A 60 3.34 8.69 -15.19
C GLU A 60 4.74 8.84 -14.57
N SER A 61 5.71 9.33 -15.36
CA SER A 61 7.05 9.61 -14.84
C SER A 61 7.05 10.69 -13.75
N ALA A 62 6.17 11.70 -13.83
CA ALA A 62 6.03 12.72 -12.79
C ALA A 62 5.55 12.15 -11.45
N ARG A 63 4.56 11.25 -11.49
CA ARG A 63 4.11 10.53 -10.28
C ARG A 63 5.20 9.63 -9.73
N SER A 64 5.85 8.86 -10.59
CA SER A 64 6.95 7.97 -10.19
C SER A 64 8.12 8.75 -9.56
N LEU A 65 8.52 9.86 -10.19
CA LEU A 65 9.52 10.79 -9.66
C LEU A 65 9.14 11.28 -8.26
N SER A 66 7.91 11.74 -8.10
CA SER A 66 7.38 12.25 -6.84
C SER A 66 7.42 11.21 -5.71
N ALA A 67 7.19 9.94 -6.04
CA ALA A 67 7.32 8.85 -5.09
C ALA A 67 8.79 8.51 -4.78
N ILE A 68 9.67 8.49 -5.79
CA ILE A 68 11.12 8.26 -5.60
C ILE A 68 11.71 9.33 -4.67
N GLN A 69 11.34 10.60 -4.85
CA GLN A 69 11.76 11.70 -3.96
C GLN A 69 11.54 11.38 -2.48
N ASP A 70 10.34 10.92 -2.15
CA ASP A 70 9.91 10.69 -0.76
C ASP A 70 10.58 9.45 -0.14
N LEU A 71 11.17 8.57 -0.96
CA LEU A 71 11.88 7.37 -0.53
C LEU A 71 13.40 7.57 -0.41
N VAL A 72 13.94 8.56 -1.12
CA VAL A 72 15.39 8.75 -1.27
C VAL A 72 15.92 9.94 -0.48
N TYR A 73 15.13 10.97 -0.27
CA TYR A 73 15.56 12.17 0.45
C TYR A 73 15.03 12.21 1.88
N VAL A 74 15.86 12.74 2.78
CA VAL A 74 15.43 13.11 4.14
C VAL A 74 14.49 14.31 4.05
N SER A 75 13.34 14.22 4.70
CA SER A 75 12.42 15.36 4.87
C SER A 75 12.46 15.92 6.30
N ASP A 76 12.41 17.25 6.43
CA ASP A 76 12.12 17.89 7.72
C ASP A 76 10.63 17.84 8.07
N ASP A 77 10.25 18.29 9.27
CA ASP A 77 8.85 18.29 9.75
C ASP A 77 7.91 19.19 8.94
N ASP A 78 8.46 20.02 8.04
CA ASP A 78 7.71 20.82 7.09
C ASP A 78 7.55 20.12 5.73
N GLY A 79 8.10 18.91 5.58
CA GLY A 79 8.08 18.15 4.34
C GLY A 79 9.06 18.66 3.29
N ARG A 80 10.05 19.49 3.66
CA ARG A 80 11.09 19.95 2.73
C ARG A 80 12.18 18.90 2.63
N LEU A 81 12.60 18.60 1.39
CA LEU A 81 13.64 17.63 1.10
C LEU A 81 15.03 18.23 1.31
N HIS A 82 15.93 17.46 1.93
CA HIS A 82 17.31 17.83 2.23
C HIS A 82 18.29 16.92 1.50
N ASP A 83 19.16 16.24 2.23
CA ASP A 83 20.14 15.31 1.66
C ASP A 83 19.52 13.95 1.36
N LEU A 84 20.21 13.15 0.53
CA LEU A 84 19.87 11.74 0.36
C LEU A 84 19.95 11.02 1.71
N PHE A 85 19.14 9.98 1.91
CA PHE A 85 19.27 9.15 3.11
C PHE A 85 20.69 8.58 3.22
N PRO A 86 21.32 8.64 4.42
CA PRO A 86 22.58 7.96 4.65
C PRO A 86 22.50 6.48 4.27
N GLY A 87 23.47 6.01 3.48
CA GLY A 87 23.48 4.65 2.93
C GLY A 87 22.92 4.54 1.50
N THR A 88 22.34 5.61 0.95
CA THR A 88 21.96 5.68 -0.48
C THR A 88 23.21 5.78 -1.35
N ASN A 89 23.35 4.86 -2.30
CA ASN A 89 24.37 4.89 -3.34
C ASN A 89 23.73 5.27 -4.68
N VAL A 90 24.38 6.14 -5.44
CA VAL A 90 24.00 6.44 -6.82
C VAL A 90 24.86 5.60 -7.75
N LYS A 91 24.24 4.78 -8.58
CA LYS A 91 24.90 3.84 -9.49
C LYS A 91 24.58 4.14 -10.94
N GLN A 92 25.47 3.74 -11.82
CA GLN A 92 25.24 3.61 -13.25
C GLN A 92 25.72 2.23 -13.68
N GLY A 93 24.80 1.37 -14.11
CA GLY A 93 25.04 -0.07 -14.18
C GLY A 93 25.48 -0.62 -12.81
N ASP A 94 26.54 -1.41 -12.79
CA ASP A 94 27.08 -2.02 -11.56
C ASP A 94 28.01 -1.09 -10.76
N GLN A 95 28.30 0.12 -11.27
CA GLN A 95 29.29 1.01 -10.67
C GLN A 95 28.64 2.10 -9.81
N THR A 96 29.07 2.23 -8.56
CA THR A 96 28.75 3.38 -7.71
C THR A 96 29.52 4.60 -8.18
N LEU A 97 28.81 5.70 -8.47
CA LEU A 97 29.39 6.96 -8.89
C LEU A 97 29.97 7.72 -7.70
N ALA A 98 31.21 8.19 -7.85
CA ALA A 98 31.84 9.07 -6.87
C ALA A 98 31.27 10.49 -6.97
N THR A 99 31.34 11.24 -5.87
CA THR A 99 30.92 12.64 -5.83
C THR A 99 31.68 13.49 -6.83
N GLY A 100 30.99 14.35 -7.57
CA GLY A 100 31.52 15.28 -8.58
C GLY A 100 31.73 14.66 -9.96
N MET A 101 31.43 13.37 -10.14
CA MET A 101 31.56 12.70 -11.43
C MET A 101 30.32 12.92 -12.30
N PRO A 102 30.47 13.35 -13.56
CA PRO A 102 29.38 13.29 -14.52
C PRO A 102 29.09 11.83 -14.86
N PRO A 103 27.81 11.42 -14.95
CA PRO A 103 27.47 10.10 -15.44
C PRO A 103 27.73 10.01 -16.96
N GLU A 104 27.91 8.78 -17.43
CA GLU A 104 28.14 8.48 -18.85
C GLU A 104 26.82 8.45 -19.63
N LEU A 105 26.89 8.73 -20.93
CA LEU A 105 25.77 8.56 -21.85
C LEU A 105 25.76 7.13 -22.39
N GLY A 106 24.65 6.43 -22.17
CA GLY A 106 24.32 5.20 -22.85
C GLY A 106 23.39 5.43 -24.04
N PHE A 107 23.19 4.39 -24.84
CA PHE A 107 22.19 4.37 -25.90
C PHE A 107 20.91 3.73 -25.39
N GLY A 108 19.77 4.39 -25.60
CA GLY A 108 18.44 3.88 -25.26
C GLY A 108 17.47 4.02 -26.43
N ARG A 109 16.26 3.48 -26.23
CA ARG A 109 15.17 3.59 -27.21
C ARG A 109 13.89 4.03 -26.51
N ALA A 110 13.24 5.05 -27.06
CA ALA A 110 11.90 5.47 -26.68
C ALA A 110 10.94 5.11 -27.83
N GLY A 111 10.32 3.93 -27.75
CA GLY A 111 9.60 3.32 -28.87
C GLY A 111 10.56 3.00 -30.02
N GLU A 112 10.32 3.58 -31.19
CA GLU A 112 11.19 3.40 -32.36
C GLU A 112 12.36 4.41 -32.41
N ILE A 113 12.38 5.42 -31.53
CA ILE A 113 13.34 6.52 -31.55
C ILE A 113 14.57 6.16 -30.71
N GLU A 114 15.76 6.26 -31.30
CA GLU A 114 17.03 6.19 -30.57
C GLU A 114 17.26 7.48 -29.79
N VAL A 115 17.63 7.34 -28.52
CA VAL A 115 17.86 8.45 -27.59
C VAL A 115 19.14 8.22 -26.80
N ASP A 116 19.81 9.30 -26.42
CA ASP A 116 20.95 9.21 -25.50
C ASP A 116 20.40 9.25 -24.06
N VAL A 117 20.81 8.28 -23.24
CA VAL A 117 20.26 8.08 -21.90
C VAL A 117 21.35 8.13 -20.84
N ILE A 118 21.14 8.97 -19.84
CA ILE A 118 21.80 8.89 -18.55
C ILE A 118 20.90 8.02 -17.66
N ASP A 119 21.30 6.78 -17.41
CA ASP A 119 20.54 5.85 -16.57
C ASP A 119 21.18 5.76 -15.18
N LEU A 120 20.48 6.27 -14.17
CA LEU A 120 20.91 6.26 -12.78
C LEU A 120 20.05 5.32 -11.96
N THR A 121 20.69 4.49 -11.14
CA THR A 121 20.02 3.67 -10.14
C THR A 121 20.31 4.22 -8.74
N LEU A 122 19.26 4.44 -7.97
CA LEU A 122 19.33 4.81 -6.57
C LEU A 122 19.25 3.52 -5.75
N ASP A 123 20.39 3.13 -5.19
CA ASP A 123 20.53 1.96 -4.34
C ASP A 123 20.43 2.35 -2.87
N ARG A 124 19.27 2.03 -2.29
CA ARG A 124 18.94 2.31 -0.89
C ARG A 124 18.79 1.05 -0.03
N TRP A 125 19.36 -0.09 -0.45
CA TRP A 125 19.34 -1.32 0.36
C TRP A 125 20.02 -1.16 1.72
N ASN A 126 20.93 -0.18 1.85
CA ASN A 126 21.61 0.13 3.11
C ASN A 126 20.97 1.30 3.89
N VAL A 127 19.83 1.83 3.42
CA VAL A 127 19.06 2.83 4.18
C VAL A 127 18.32 2.10 5.30
N GLY A 128 18.58 2.50 6.54
CA GLY A 128 17.87 1.97 7.70
C GLY A 128 16.52 2.65 7.93
N TYR A 129 15.92 2.37 9.09
CA TYR A 129 14.66 2.98 9.52
C TYR A 129 14.84 4.40 10.07
N SER A 130 15.26 5.34 9.21
CA SER A 130 15.53 6.74 9.57
C SER A 130 14.55 7.75 8.99
N ARG A 131 13.40 7.31 8.47
CA ARG A 131 12.41 8.18 7.85
C ARG A 131 11.75 9.07 8.89
N ASN A 132 11.76 10.38 8.65
CA ASN A 132 10.93 11.31 9.42
C ASN A 132 9.47 11.20 8.95
N LEU A 133 8.64 10.49 9.72
CA LEU A 133 7.26 10.20 9.34
C LEU A 133 6.37 11.46 9.29
N VAL A 134 6.63 12.44 10.17
CA VAL A 134 5.87 13.72 10.21
C VAL A 134 6.09 14.48 8.90
N GLY A 135 7.36 14.68 8.54
CA GLY A 135 7.75 15.32 7.29
C GLY A 135 7.24 14.60 6.05
N PHE A 136 7.38 13.28 6.03
CA PHE A 136 6.91 12.43 4.94
C PHE A 136 5.40 12.59 4.71
N LYS A 137 4.59 12.48 5.76
CA LYS A 137 3.12 12.61 5.67
C LYS A 137 2.72 14.02 5.24
N LYS A 138 3.30 15.07 5.84
CA LYS A 138 2.98 16.46 5.48
C LYS A 138 3.32 16.77 4.02
N ARG A 139 4.46 16.26 3.53
CA ARG A 139 4.84 16.41 2.13
C ARG A 139 3.82 15.79 1.19
N ARG A 140 3.33 14.58 1.50
CA ARG A 140 2.35 13.88 0.67
C ARG A 140 0.95 14.46 0.77
N TRP A 141 0.59 15.01 1.93
CA TRP A 141 -0.65 15.77 2.12
C TRP A 141 -0.75 16.96 1.15
N VAL A 142 0.28 17.82 1.10
CA VAL A 142 0.26 19.04 0.29
C VAL A 142 0.09 18.77 -1.21
N LYS A 143 0.51 17.59 -1.69
CA LYS A 143 0.40 17.24 -3.12
C LYS A 143 -1.05 17.14 -3.60
N ASP A 144 -1.95 16.63 -2.76
CA ASP A 144 -3.34 16.31 -3.12
C ASP A 144 -4.34 16.75 -2.02
N GLU A 145 -3.99 17.75 -1.24
CA GLU A 145 -4.77 18.28 -0.11
C GLU A 145 -6.27 18.51 -0.45
N PRO A 146 -6.63 19.13 -1.60
CA PRO A 146 -8.04 19.30 -1.95
C PRO A 146 -8.82 17.98 -2.04
N ALA A 147 -8.19 16.90 -2.53
CA ALA A 147 -8.83 15.60 -2.65
C ALA A 147 -9.06 14.97 -1.26
N TYR A 148 -8.09 15.11 -0.35
CA TYR A 148 -8.21 14.60 1.02
C TYR A 148 -9.26 15.36 1.83
N LEU A 149 -9.29 16.69 1.72
CA LEU A 149 -10.29 17.53 2.38
C LEU A 149 -11.71 17.25 1.86
N GLU A 150 -11.87 17.04 0.56
CA GLU A 150 -13.16 16.65 -0.02
C GLU A 150 -13.60 15.25 0.43
N PHE A 151 -12.66 14.30 0.52
CA PHE A 151 -12.94 12.98 1.08
C PHE A 151 -13.43 13.06 2.54
N ILE A 152 -12.76 13.86 3.38
CA ILE A 152 -13.17 14.08 4.77
C ILE A 152 -14.55 14.73 4.84
N ARG A 153 -14.76 15.82 4.09
CA ARG A 153 -16.05 16.52 4.03
C ARG A 153 -17.18 15.59 3.63
N SER A 154 -17.04 14.91 2.49
CA SER A 154 -18.08 14.00 1.97
C SER A 154 -18.35 12.83 2.92
N SER A 155 -17.37 12.39 3.71
CA SER A 155 -17.56 11.38 4.76
C SER A 155 -18.52 11.88 5.85
N VAL A 156 -18.39 13.13 6.29
CA VAL A 156 -19.27 13.73 7.31
C VAL A 156 -20.64 14.10 6.73
N GLU A 157 -20.69 14.63 5.50
CA GLU A 157 -21.95 15.03 4.85
C GLU A 157 -22.90 13.86 4.64
N ARG A 158 -22.35 12.66 4.39
CA ARG A 158 -23.13 11.42 4.23
C ARG A 158 -24.06 11.17 5.43
N ASP A 159 -23.59 11.42 6.65
CA ASP A 159 -24.26 11.02 7.88
C ASP A 159 -24.96 12.19 8.60
N HIS A 160 -24.49 13.42 8.38
CA HIS A 160 -24.94 14.62 9.11
C HIS A 160 -25.53 15.72 8.20
N GLY A 161 -25.42 15.59 6.88
CA GLY A 161 -25.86 16.62 5.93
C GLY A 161 -24.97 17.87 5.92
N VAL A 162 -25.20 18.75 4.93
CA VAL A 162 -24.29 19.86 4.59
C VAL A 162 -24.21 20.93 5.68
N SER A 163 -25.32 21.23 6.36
CA SER A 163 -25.37 22.29 7.38
C SER A 163 -24.51 21.93 8.59
N ASP A 164 -24.67 20.71 9.11
CA ASP A 164 -23.99 20.25 10.32
C ASP A 164 -22.52 19.93 10.02
N THR A 165 -22.21 19.51 8.79
CA THR A 165 -20.83 19.26 8.35
C THR A 165 -19.94 20.47 8.54
N ASN A 166 -20.40 21.67 8.16
CA ASN A 166 -19.55 22.86 8.29
C ASN A 166 -19.18 23.15 9.74
N VAL A 167 -20.11 22.91 10.68
CA VAL A 167 -19.86 23.05 12.12
C VAL A 167 -18.89 21.96 12.60
N ILE A 168 -19.11 20.71 12.23
CA ILE A 168 -18.24 19.58 12.62
C ILE A 168 -16.80 19.80 12.14
N LEU A 169 -16.61 20.32 10.93
CA LEU A 169 -15.30 20.57 10.34
C LEU A 169 -14.54 21.75 11.00
N GLU A 170 -15.20 22.58 11.80
CA GLU A 170 -14.52 23.59 12.63
C GLU A 170 -13.79 22.95 13.83
N LEU A 171 -14.18 21.72 14.21
CA LEU A 171 -13.53 20.90 15.25
C LEU A 171 -13.44 21.60 16.61
N GLU A 172 -14.39 22.49 16.93
CA GLU A 172 -14.36 23.29 18.15
C GLU A 172 -14.60 22.44 19.41
N SER A 173 -15.48 21.44 19.33
CA SER A 173 -15.83 20.59 20.46
C SER A 173 -15.26 19.16 20.37
N ALA A 174 -15.22 18.48 21.52
CA ALA A 174 -14.85 17.06 21.58
C ALA A 174 -15.85 16.17 20.83
N GLU A 175 -17.12 16.57 20.79
CA GLU A 175 -18.18 15.88 20.06
C GLU A 175 -17.97 15.99 18.54
N ASP A 176 -17.59 17.17 18.05
CA ASP A 176 -17.28 17.38 16.63
C ASP A 176 -16.08 16.52 16.19
N ARG A 177 -15.01 16.52 16.99
CA ARG A 177 -13.83 15.69 16.72
C ARG A 177 -14.15 14.20 16.72
N LEU A 178 -14.94 13.75 17.69
CA LEU A 178 -15.38 12.35 17.75
C LEU A 178 -16.24 11.96 16.54
N THR A 179 -17.14 12.86 16.15
CA THR A 179 -18.06 12.69 15.01
C THR A 179 -17.29 12.60 13.69
N LEU A 180 -16.33 13.50 13.46
CA LEU A 180 -15.46 13.44 12.30
C LEU A 180 -14.68 12.13 12.28
N LEU A 181 -14.03 11.77 13.40
CA LEU A 181 -13.24 10.55 13.50
C LEU A 181 -14.09 9.32 13.14
N ARG A 182 -15.30 9.20 13.69
CA ARG A 182 -16.22 8.10 13.37
C ARG A 182 -16.59 8.10 11.89
N SER A 183 -17.04 9.23 11.34
CA SER A 183 -17.51 9.33 9.95
C SER A 183 -16.41 8.93 8.95
N VAL A 184 -15.19 9.44 9.13
CA VAL A 184 -14.04 9.08 8.27
C VAL A 184 -13.65 7.63 8.46
N SER A 185 -13.65 7.11 9.69
CA SER A 185 -13.33 5.71 9.97
C SER A 185 -14.33 4.74 9.34
N GLU A 186 -15.63 5.05 9.41
CA GLU A 186 -16.68 4.26 8.76
C GLU A 186 -16.55 4.31 7.23
N ARG A 187 -16.21 5.48 6.67
CA ARG A 187 -15.98 5.60 5.22
C ARG A 187 -14.79 4.75 4.73
N ILE A 188 -13.69 4.72 5.48
CA ILE A 188 -12.54 3.86 5.19
C ILE A 188 -12.91 2.37 5.36
N TRP A 189 -13.69 2.05 6.41
CA TRP A 189 -14.17 0.70 6.64
C TRP A 189 -15.02 0.19 5.47
N GLU A 190 -16.01 0.96 5.02
CA GLU A 190 -16.89 0.58 3.90
C GLU A 190 -16.19 0.34 2.55
N ALA A 191 -15.01 0.93 2.33
CA ALA A 191 -14.25 0.66 1.12
C ALA A 191 -13.88 -0.83 1.00
N ASP A 192 -13.55 -1.29 -0.20
CA ASP A 192 -13.24 -2.70 -0.42
C ASP A 192 -12.05 -3.16 0.45
N PHE A 193 -12.09 -4.41 0.94
CA PHE A 193 -10.89 -5.10 1.39
C PHE A 193 -10.35 -5.88 0.20
N GLU A 194 -9.21 -5.44 -0.34
CA GLU A 194 -8.74 -5.89 -1.65
C GLU A 194 -7.23 -5.84 -1.83
N SER A 195 -6.76 -6.67 -2.76
CA SER A 195 -5.37 -6.68 -3.26
C SER A 195 -5.29 -6.55 -4.79
N TYR A 196 -6.43 -6.46 -5.51
CA TYR A 196 -6.44 -6.38 -6.97
C TYR A 196 -5.73 -5.12 -7.49
N SER A 197 -5.76 -4.02 -6.74
CA SER A 197 -5.14 -2.73 -7.10
C SER A 197 -3.62 -2.78 -7.14
N ARG A 198 -3.01 -3.82 -6.56
CA ARG A 198 -1.56 -4.08 -6.67
C ARG A 198 -1.16 -4.56 -8.06
N PHE A 199 -2.12 -5.08 -8.82
CA PHE A 199 -1.88 -5.69 -10.12
C PHE A 199 -2.56 -4.95 -11.27
N THR A 200 -3.36 -3.94 -10.96
CA THR A 200 -3.97 -3.04 -11.94
C THR A 200 -3.55 -1.59 -11.70
N GLY A 201 -3.91 -0.70 -12.63
CA GLY A 201 -3.63 0.72 -12.49
C GLY A 201 -2.14 1.02 -12.34
N GLN A 202 -1.75 1.60 -11.20
CA GLN A 202 -0.37 1.96 -10.89
C GLN A 202 0.51 0.76 -10.49
N LYS A 203 -0.09 -0.42 -10.25
CA LYS A 203 0.63 -1.67 -9.92
C LYS A 203 1.60 -1.51 -8.76
N LEU A 204 1.13 -0.88 -7.68
CA LEU A 204 1.93 -0.63 -6.49
C LEU A 204 2.04 -1.92 -5.67
N ILE A 205 3.26 -2.35 -5.37
CA ILE A 205 3.52 -3.55 -4.55
C ILE A 205 2.84 -3.42 -3.19
N PHE A 206 2.89 -2.23 -2.59
CA PHE A 206 2.23 -1.89 -1.33
C PHE A 206 1.88 -0.39 -1.35
N LYS A 207 0.69 -0.03 -0.88
CA LYS A 207 0.22 1.37 -0.87
C LYS A 207 0.52 2.06 0.46
N THR A 208 1.02 3.29 0.40
CA THR A 208 1.07 4.18 1.57
C THR A 208 -0.34 4.64 1.96
N GLY A 209 -0.47 5.29 3.12
CA GLY A 209 -1.77 5.81 3.58
C GLY A 209 -2.44 6.74 2.59
N ASP A 210 -1.71 7.69 2.00
CA ASP A 210 -2.23 8.62 1.00
C ASP A 210 -2.60 7.93 -0.33
N GLU A 211 -1.76 7.00 -0.81
CA GLU A 211 -2.05 6.19 -1.99
C GLU A 211 -3.31 5.35 -1.79
N THR A 212 -3.53 4.87 -0.57
CA THR A 212 -4.74 4.13 -0.19
C THR A 212 -5.97 5.04 -0.16
N VAL A 213 -5.89 6.25 0.38
CA VAL A 213 -6.99 7.22 0.32
C VAL A 213 -7.37 7.51 -1.13
N LEU A 214 -6.39 7.78 -2.00
CA LEU A 214 -6.64 8.03 -3.42
C LEU A 214 -7.25 6.81 -4.13
N ASN A 215 -6.84 5.60 -3.76
CA ASN A 215 -7.43 4.37 -4.27
C ASN A 215 -8.90 4.23 -3.84
N ILE A 216 -9.22 4.53 -2.58
CA ILE A 216 -10.59 4.53 -2.06
C ILE A 216 -11.46 5.58 -2.78
N ILE A 217 -10.94 6.79 -2.98
CA ILE A 217 -11.61 7.84 -3.76
C ILE A 217 -11.93 7.34 -5.19
N SER A 218 -11.05 6.54 -5.76
CA SER A 218 -11.21 5.94 -7.09
C SER A 218 -12.18 4.74 -7.13
N GLY A 219 -12.78 4.38 -5.98
CA GLY A 219 -13.71 3.26 -5.84
C GLY A 219 -13.09 1.93 -5.44
N GLY A 220 -11.77 1.90 -5.20
CA GLY A 220 -11.05 0.73 -4.70
C GLY A 220 -11.02 0.67 -3.17
N GLY A 221 -9.95 0.10 -2.64
CA GLY A 221 -9.81 -0.17 -1.22
C GLY A 221 -8.36 -0.38 -0.78
N GLY A 222 -8.17 -1.35 0.11
CA GLY A 222 -6.86 -1.83 0.53
C GLY A 222 -6.96 -2.89 1.60
N ILE A 223 -5.83 -3.51 1.93
CA ILE A 223 -5.76 -4.47 3.05
C ILE A 223 -5.72 -3.75 4.40
N CYS A 224 -5.67 -4.51 5.50
CA CYS A 224 -5.73 -3.97 6.86
C CYS A 224 -4.69 -2.88 7.14
N SER A 225 -3.42 -3.13 6.82
CA SER A 225 -2.31 -2.21 7.04
C SER A 225 -2.43 -0.93 6.20
N GLU A 226 -2.88 -1.04 4.96
CA GLU A 226 -3.09 0.09 4.04
C GLU A 226 -4.23 1.00 4.52
N LYS A 227 -5.38 0.42 4.90
CA LYS A 227 -6.54 1.19 5.39
C LYS A 227 -6.27 1.87 6.73
N VAL A 228 -5.56 1.22 7.63
CA VAL A 228 -5.16 1.83 8.91
C VAL A 228 -4.20 2.99 8.68
N GLN A 229 -3.25 2.86 7.74
CA GLN A 229 -2.40 3.98 7.34
C GLN A 229 -3.21 5.10 6.68
N ALA A 230 -4.21 4.79 5.87
CA ALA A 230 -5.08 5.78 5.24
C ALA A 230 -5.82 6.63 6.28
N LEU A 231 -6.45 5.97 7.25
CA LEU A 231 -7.13 6.63 8.35
C LEU A 231 -6.14 7.48 9.17
N LYS A 232 -5.00 6.92 9.56
CA LYS A 232 -3.97 7.66 10.30
C LYS A 232 -3.44 8.86 9.51
N PHE A 233 -3.20 8.71 8.21
CA PHE A 233 -2.73 9.78 7.34
C PHE A 233 -3.71 10.96 7.33
N LEU A 234 -5.01 10.71 7.18
CA LEU A 234 -6.02 11.76 7.23
C LEU A 234 -6.05 12.43 8.61
N THR A 235 -6.11 11.64 9.67
CA THR A 235 -6.30 12.17 11.03
C THR A 235 -5.06 12.87 11.59
N ASP A 236 -3.85 12.41 11.25
CA ASP A 236 -2.61 13.08 11.67
C ASP A 236 -2.55 14.52 11.10
N ASN A 237 -2.99 14.72 9.85
CA ASN A 237 -3.03 16.06 9.22
C ASN A 237 -4.16 16.95 9.76
N LEU A 238 -5.13 16.38 10.48
CA LEU A 238 -6.16 17.12 11.23
C LEU A 238 -5.78 17.32 12.71
N GLY A 239 -4.58 16.91 13.13
CA GLY A 239 -4.07 17.09 14.48
C GLY A 239 -4.54 16.06 15.51
N TYR A 240 -5.05 14.91 15.08
CA TYR A 240 -5.40 13.82 15.99
C TYR A 240 -4.16 13.07 16.43
N GLU A 241 -4.03 12.86 17.74
CA GLU A 241 -2.99 11.99 18.30
C GLU A 241 -3.46 10.52 18.26
N SER A 242 -2.62 9.64 17.70
CA SER A 242 -2.91 8.21 17.63
C SER A 242 -1.66 7.33 17.60
N GLU A 243 -1.82 6.12 18.12
CA GLU A 243 -0.84 5.03 18.11
C GLU A 243 -1.34 3.87 17.26
N TYR A 244 -0.45 3.18 16.54
CA TYR A 244 -0.73 1.87 15.98
C TYR A 244 -0.87 0.82 17.08
N LEU A 245 -1.89 -0.02 16.92
CA LEU A 245 -2.06 -1.27 17.63
C LEU A 245 -1.70 -2.41 16.70
N LEU A 246 -1.06 -3.45 17.24
CA LEU A 246 -0.83 -4.69 16.52
C LEU A 246 -1.81 -5.77 16.99
N GLY A 247 -2.33 -6.52 16.03
CA GLY A 247 -3.30 -7.58 16.26
C GLY A 247 -2.95 -8.84 15.48
N GLY A 248 -3.60 -9.94 15.87
CA GLY A 248 -3.58 -11.15 15.06
C GLY A 248 -4.16 -12.36 15.79
N PRO A 249 -4.31 -13.47 15.06
CA PRO A 249 -5.05 -14.63 15.52
C PRO A 249 -4.30 -15.37 16.63
N ASN A 250 -5.04 -15.70 17.69
CA ASN A 250 -4.56 -16.50 18.81
C ASN A 250 -3.32 -15.93 19.53
N ALA A 251 -3.06 -14.63 19.38
CA ALA A 251 -1.94 -13.90 19.97
C ALA A 251 -2.22 -13.44 21.41
N LYS A 252 -2.74 -14.32 22.28
CA LYS A 252 -3.20 -13.94 23.63
C LYS A 252 -2.09 -13.44 24.57
N ARG A 253 -0.88 -13.95 24.42
CA ARG A 253 0.25 -13.66 25.33
C ARG A 253 0.79 -12.24 25.10
N PRO A 254 1.61 -11.68 26.00
CA PRO A 254 2.27 -10.39 25.76
C PRO A 254 3.03 -10.35 24.44
N ILE A 255 3.13 -9.15 23.86
CA ILE A 255 3.84 -8.90 22.60
C ILE A 255 5.34 -9.17 22.76
N PRO A 256 5.97 -9.96 21.86
CA PRO A 256 7.37 -10.32 21.96
C PRO A 256 8.26 -9.29 21.24
N GLU A 257 8.34 -8.07 21.78
CA GLU A 257 8.98 -6.90 21.14
C GLU A 257 10.39 -7.19 20.60
N ASP A 258 11.28 -7.78 21.40
CA ASP A 258 12.66 -8.08 20.98
C ASP A 258 12.70 -8.99 19.74
N LYS A 259 11.77 -9.95 19.67
CA LYS A 259 11.66 -10.85 18.51
C LYS A 259 11.09 -10.15 17.29
N LEU A 260 10.13 -9.24 17.46
CA LEU A 260 9.62 -8.45 16.35
C LEU A 260 10.69 -7.51 15.78
N ARG A 261 11.51 -6.88 16.63
CA ARG A 261 12.67 -6.06 16.19
C ARG A 261 13.74 -6.89 15.48
N GLU A 262 14.01 -8.10 15.96
CA GLU A 262 14.92 -9.04 15.30
C GLU A 262 14.44 -9.39 13.88
N LEU A 263 13.13 -9.60 13.70
CA LEU A 263 12.54 -9.86 12.37
C LEU A 263 12.69 -8.66 11.43
N LEU A 264 12.47 -7.45 11.91
CA LEU A 264 12.66 -6.22 11.11
C LEU A 264 14.12 -5.97 10.72
N THR A 265 15.08 -6.59 11.40
CA THR A 265 16.50 -6.44 11.11
C THR A 265 17.03 -7.55 10.20
N THR A 266 16.50 -8.76 10.35
CA THR A 266 16.98 -9.96 9.64
C THR A 266 16.19 -10.25 8.36
N PHE A 267 14.94 -9.79 8.27
CA PHE A 267 13.97 -10.21 7.25
C PHE A 267 13.78 -11.74 7.17
N GLU A 268 14.08 -12.48 8.25
CA GLU A 268 13.91 -13.94 8.32
C GLU A 268 12.49 -14.31 8.81
N PHE A 269 11.54 -14.36 7.89
CA PHE A 269 10.13 -14.64 8.20
C PHE A 269 9.78 -16.15 8.30
N ASP A 270 10.56 -17.04 7.67
CA ASP A 270 10.26 -18.48 7.58
C ASP A 270 10.21 -19.21 8.92
N PHE A 271 11.18 -18.94 9.81
CA PHE A 271 11.29 -19.61 11.12
C PHE A 271 10.45 -18.94 12.22
N SER A 272 9.72 -17.88 11.88
CA SER A 272 9.11 -16.98 12.84
C SER A 272 7.59 -16.87 12.72
N LYS A 273 6.92 -17.79 12.01
CA LYS A 273 5.43 -17.88 11.96
C LYS A 273 4.75 -17.76 13.33
N ARG A 274 5.38 -18.28 14.40
CA ARG A 274 4.91 -18.12 15.79
C ARG A 274 4.82 -16.67 16.26
N TYR A 275 5.74 -15.83 15.80
CA TYR A 275 5.87 -14.41 16.16
C TYR A 275 5.13 -13.52 15.17
N MET A 276 5.02 -13.91 13.90
CA MET A 276 4.27 -13.16 12.87
C MET A 276 2.81 -12.93 13.26
N ARG A 277 2.14 -13.91 13.88
CA ARG A 277 0.76 -13.77 14.40
C ARG A 277 0.49 -12.57 15.31
N TYR A 278 1.53 -11.88 15.80
CA TYR A 278 1.37 -10.69 16.62
C TYR A 278 1.20 -9.40 15.82
N TRP A 279 1.52 -9.40 14.52
CA TRP A 279 1.47 -8.23 13.65
C TRP A 279 0.81 -8.52 12.29
N GLU A 280 -0.02 -9.56 12.22
CA GLU A 280 -0.83 -9.89 11.03
C GLU A 280 -2.00 -8.90 10.82
N HIS A 281 -2.26 -8.04 11.79
CA HIS A 281 -3.31 -7.03 11.74
C HIS A 281 -2.90 -5.74 12.42
N LEU A 282 -3.50 -4.63 11.99
CA LEU A 282 -3.27 -3.29 12.52
C LEU A 282 -4.61 -2.62 12.88
N ALA A 283 -4.57 -1.74 13.87
CA ALA A 283 -5.66 -0.83 14.21
C ALA A 283 -5.07 0.45 14.83
N LEU A 284 -5.92 1.42 15.21
CA LEU A 284 -5.48 2.67 15.83
C LEU A 284 -6.06 2.83 17.23
N LEU A 285 -5.26 3.39 18.13
CA LEU A 285 -5.68 3.93 19.41
C LEU A 285 -5.55 5.45 19.35
N TYR A 286 -6.67 6.15 19.40
CA TYR A 286 -6.72 7.61 19.44
C TYR A 286 -6.76 8.11 20.88
N HIS A 287 -6.05 9.20 21.14
CA HIS A 287 -6.08 9.94 22.40
C HIS A 287 -6.86 11.24 22.19
N LEU A 288 -8.18 11.18 22.40
CA LEU A 288 -9.08 12.30 22.09
C LEU A 288 -9.72 12.83 23.38
N ASP A 289 -9.42 14.09 23.71
CA ASP A 289 -10.05 14.82 24.82
C ASP A 289 -10.03 14.06 26.18
N GLY A 290 -8.91 13.38 26.45
CA GLY A 290 -8.70 12.61 27.67
C GLY A 290 -9.35 11.22 27.66
N SER A 291 -9.87 10.76 26.52
CA SER A 291 -10.42 9.43 26.31
C SER A 291 -9.62 8.65 25.27
N ASP A 292 -9.38 7.37 25.56
CA ASP A 292 -8.79 6.42 24.62
C ASP A 292 -9.89 5.78 23.77
N ILE A 293 -9.72 5.83 22.45
CA ILE A 293 -10.67 5.29 21.47
C ILE A 293 -9.94 4.31 20.55
N ILE A 294 -10.35 3.05 20.55
CA ILE A 294 -9.85 2.05 19.61
C ILE A 294 -10.71 2.10 18.35
N VAL A 295 -10.03 2.23 17.22
CA VAL A 295 -10.64 2.23 15.89
C VAL A 295 -10.00 1.17 15.01
N ASP A 296 -10.83 0.28 14.46
CA ASP A 296 -10.46 -0.67 13.42
C ASP A 296 -11.37 -0.46 12.19
N ALA A 297 -10.79 0.18 11.17
CA ALA A 297 -11.48 0.57 9.94
C ALA A 297 -11.11 -0.34 8.75
N THR A 298 -10.74 -1.60 9.02
CA THR A 298 -10.15 -2.46 7.99
C THR A 298 -11.17 -3.19 7.11
N ASN A 299 -12.31 -3.63 7.68
CA ASN A 299 -13.36 -4.40 6.99
C ASN A 299 -12.87 -5.79 6.51
N GLY A 300 -13.31 -6.24 5.34
CA GLY A 300 -13.13 -7.62 4.88
C GLY A 300 -14.00 -8.56 5.70
N ASN A 301 -13.41 -9.13 6.75
CA ASN A 301 -14.11 -9.96 7.74
C ASN A 301 -13.95 -9.44 9.18
N ILE A 302 -13.28 -8.30 9.35
CA ILE A 302 -13.12 -7.61 10.64
C ILE A 302 -14.31 -6.66 10.82
N PRO A 303 -15.12 -6.80 11.88
CA PRO A 303 -16.22 -5.87 12.13
C PRO A 303 -15.69 -4.46 12.37
N PHE A 304 -16.50 -3.44 12.08
CA PHE A 304 -16.14 -2.07 12.43
C PHE A 304 -15.99 -1.94 13.96
N ILE A 305 -14.79 -1.60 14.42
CA ILE A 305 -14.51 -1.38 15.84
C ILE A 305 -14.39 0.11 16.08
N PHE A 306 -15.21 0.63 17.00
CA PHE A 306 -15.15 1.99 17.50
C PHE A 306 -15.49 1.98 18.99
N LEU A 307 -14.49 1.69 19.82
CA LEU A 307 -14.67 1.44 21.26
C LEU A 307 -14.00 2.55 22.06
N ALA A 308 -14.67 3.03 23.11
CA ALA A 308 -14.13 4.02 24.03
C ALA A 308 -14.22 3.55 25.48
N GLY A 309 -13.36 4.11 26.34
CA GLY A 309 -13.42 3.91 27.79
C GLY A 309 -13.32 2.42 28.19
N PRO A 310 -14.20 1.91 29.07
CA PRO A 310 -14.05 0.56 29.64
C PRO A 310 -13.98 -0.59 28.62
N ASP A 311 -14.57 -0.43 27.43
CA ASP A 311 -14.56 -1.47 26.40
C ASP A 311 -13.25 -1.47 25.61
N ALA A 312 -12.67 -0.29 25.37
CA ALA A 312 -11.31 -0.17 24.86
C ALA A 312 -10.28 -0.77 25.85
N ASP A 313 -10.44 -0.46 27.14
CA ASP A 313 -9.57 -0.99 28.20
C ASP A 313 -9.58 -2.53 28.26
N LYS A 314 -10.76 -3.16 28.12
CA LYS A 314 -10.89 -4.63 28.10
C LYS A 314 -10.19 -5.26 26.92
N MET A 315 -10.21 -4.62 25.75
CA MET A 315 -9.57 -5.13 24.53
C MET A 315 -8.04 -5.13 24.66
N LEU A 316 -7.47 -4.11 25.31
CA LEU A 316 -6.02 -3.95 25.48
C LEU A 316 -5.45 -4.50 26.80
N ASN A 317 -6.31 -5.00 27.70
CA ASN A 317 -5.92 -5.48 29.02
C ASN A 317 -4.84 -6.59 28.96
N ARG A 318 -3.79 -6.49 29.80
CA ARG A 318 -2.69 -7.48 29.80
C ARG A 318 -3.08 -8.84 30.39
N ARG A 319 -4.04 -8.92 31.29
CA ARG A 319 -4.43 -10.16 31.99
C ARG A 319 -5.64 -10.82 31.36
N ASP A 320 -6.71 -10.06 31.16
CA ASP A 320 -8.02 -10.55 30.74
C ASP A 320 -8.49 -9.88 29.44
N LYS A 321 -7.60 -9.80 28.43
CA LYS A 321 -7.97 -9.26 27.11
C LYS A 321 -9.09 -10.06 26.45
N VAL A 322 -10.08 -9.33 25.96
CA VAL A 322 -11.19 -9.88 25.18
C VAL A 322 -10.79 -9.89 23.70
N PRO A 323 -10.83 -11.04 23.01
CA PRO A 323 -10.55 -11.10 21.59
C PRO A 323 -11.72 -10.57 20.76
N VAL A 324 -11.43 -10.19 19.53
CA VAL A 324 -12.42 -9.98 18.47
C VAL A 324 -12.57 -11.28 17.70
N SER A 325 -13.81 -11.71 17.45
CA SER A 325 -14.09 -12.89 16.65
C SER A 325 -14.09 -12.49 15.17
N VAL A 326 -13.22 -13.09 14.37
CA VAL A 326 -12.98 -12.75 12.97
C VAL A 326 -13.16 -14.00 12.13
N ARG A 327 -13.95 -13.95 11.06
CA ARG A 327 -14.12 -15.10 10.16
C ARG A 327 -13.13 -15.00 9.00
N MET A 328 -11.99 -15.66 9.07
CA MET A 328 -11.02 -15.72 7.98
C MET A 328 -11.39 -16.85 7.01
N SER A 329 -12.01 -16.50 5.88
CA SER A 329 -12.43 -17.44 4.82
C SER A 329 -13.29 -18.60 5.39
N LEU A 330 -12.69 -19.75 5.68
CA LEU A 330 -13.38 -20.94 6.16
C LEU A 330 -13.43 -21.08 7.70
N ASN A 331 -12.62 -20.33 8.45
CA ASN A 331 -12.47 -20.50 9.90
C ASN A 331 -12.81 -19.22 10.68
N THR A 332 -13.27 -19.37 11.92
CA THR A 332 -13.38 -18.25 12.87
C THR A 332 -12.19 -18.26 13.82
N GLU A 333 -11.52 -17.12 13.92
CA GLU A 333 -10.33 -16.93 14.73
C GLU A 333 -10.54 -15.84 15.79
N SER A 334 -9.80 -15.93 16.89
CA SER A 334 -9.82 -14.95 17.97
C SER A 334 -8.63 -13.99 17.82
N PHE A 335 -8.89 -12.76 17.39
CA PHE A 335 -7.89 -11.72 17.21
C PHE A 335 -7.65 -10.99 18.53
N TYR A 336 -6.38 -10.85 18.91
CA TYR A 336 -5.98 -10.17 20.13
C TYR A 336 -5.10 -8.96 19.80
N TYR A 337 -5.47 -7.80 20.32
CA TYR A 337 -4.80 -6.53 20.06
C TYR A 337 -3.84 -6.17 21.19
N HIS A 338 -2.80 -5.41 20.83
CA HIS A 338 -1.70 -5.04 21.72
C HIS A 338 -1.25 -3.62 21.42
N ARG A 339 -1.07 -2.83 22.48
CA ARG A 339 -0.19 -1.67 22.42
C ARG A 339 1.25 -2.14 22.29
N VAL A 340 2.01 -1.43 21.48
CA VAL A 340 3.40 -1.74 21.15
C VAL A 340 4.19 -0.44 21.07
N PRO A 341 5.50 -0.45 21.36
CA PRO A 341 6.38 0.65 20.94
C PRO A 341 6.24 0.92 19.45
N GLN A 342 6.04 2.19 19.09
CA GLN A 342 5.65 2.60 17.73
C GLN A 342 6.76 2.39 16.69
N ASP A 343 8.02 2.23 17.12
CA ASP A 343 9.12 1.85 16.23
C ASP A 343 8.85 0.53 15.50
N ILE A 344 8.15 -0.42 16.13
CA ILE A 344 7.87 -1.73 15.52
C ILE A 344 6.88 -1.62 14.34
N PRO A 345 5.63 -1.12 14.52
CA PRO A 345 4.69 -1.01 13.40
C PRO A 345 5.16 -0.02 12.34
N GLU A 346 5.80 1.10 12.71
CA GLU A 346 6.29 2.07 11.72
C GLU A 346 7.41 1.48 10.84
N ASN A 347 8.34 0.72 11.42
CA ASN A 347 9.39 0.06 10.68
C ASN A 347 8.84 -1.11 9.84
N LEU A 348 7.85 -1.84 10.35
CA LEU A 348 7.16 -2.89 9.57
C LEU A 348 6.51 -2.30 8.33
N LEU A 349 5.71 -1.24 8.48
CA LEU A 349 5.06 -0.57 7.36
C LEU A 349 6.09 -0.05 6.37
N TYR A 350 7.16 0.58 6.86
CA TYR A 350 8.23 1.06 5.98
C TYR A 350 8.95 -0.09 5.23
N ALA A 351 9.09 -1.26 5.86
CA ALA A 351 9.60 -2.45 5.21
C ALA A 351 8.68 -3.01 4.12
N LEU A 352 7.38 -3.04 4.36
CA LEU A 352 6.40 -3.48 3.35
C LEU A 352 6.34 -2.53 2.16
N GLU A 353 6.49 -1.22 2.39
CA GLU A 353 6.55 -0.21 1.33
C GLU A 353 7.82 -0.29 0.46
N GLY A 354 8.91 -0.85 1.01
CA GLY A 354 10.23 -0.74 0.41
C GLY A 354 10.97 -2.06 0.28
N TRP A 355 11.34 -2.69 1.39
CA TRP A 355 12.39 -3.71 1.42
C TRP A 355 11.93 -5.15 1.22
N ILE A 356 10.63 -5.42 1.13
CA ILE A 356 10.08 -6.76 0.89
C ILE A 356 9.45 -6.76 -0.52
N PRO A 357 10.21 -7.15 -1.57
CA PRO A 357 9.77 -7.02 -2.96
C PRO A 357 8.52 -7.85 -3.29
N GLU A 358 8.33 -8.97 -2.62
CA GLU A 358 7.23 -9.91 -2.85
C GLU A 358 6.03 -9.67 -1.92
N THR A 359 5.94 -8.52 -1.23
CA THR A 359 4.83 -8.22 -0.31
C THR A 359 3.47 -8.36 -0.99
N ASP A 360 3.35 -7.94 -2.26
CA ASP A 360 2.14 -8.12 -3.07
C ASP A 360 1.71 -9.59 -3.18
N LEU A 361 2.66 -10.49 -3.39
CA LEU A 361 2.42 -11.93 -3.51
C LEU A 361 2.21 -12.60 -2.14
N ILE A 362 2.99 -12.23 -1.13
CA ILE A 362 2.89 -12.76 0.24
C ILE A 362 1.49 -12.47 0.79
N GLU A 363 0.99 -11.24 0.65
CA GLU A 363 -0.34 -10.87 1.14
C GLU A 363 -1.45 -11.66 0.45
N VAL A 364 -1.36 -11.85 -0.87
CA VAL A 364 -2.36 -12.60 -1.65
C VAL A 364 -2.34 -14.10 -1.33
N PHE A 365 -1.15 -14.71 -1.34
CA PHE A 365 -0.99 -16.16 -1.36
C PHE A 365 -0.63 -16.77 0.00
N GLU A 366 0.36 -16.22 0.70
CA GLU A 366 0.84 -16.79 1.97
C GLU A 366 -0.04 -16.39 3.16
N ASN A 367 -0.52 -15.15 3.17
CA ASN A 367 -1.50 -14.66 4.15
C ASN A 367 -2.94 -15.02 3.75
N GLU A 368 -3.13 -15.63 2.57
CA GLU A 368 -4.43 -16.04 2.01
C GLU A 368 -5.48 -14.91 1.98
N LEU A 369 -5.06 -13.65 1.82
CA LEU A 369 -6.00 -12.53 1.70
C LEU A 369 -6.72 -12.52 0.34
N GLY A 370 -6.15 -13.20 -0.66
CA GLY A 370 -6.68 -13.21 -2.01
C GLY A 370 -6.72 -11.82 -2.64
N LEU A 371 -7.59 -11.66 -3.64
CA LEU A 371 -7.78 -10.38 -4.33
C LEU A 371 -8.94 -9.57 -3.75
N TYR A 372 -9.89 -10.23 -3.09
CA TYR A 372 -11.08 -9.59 -2.55
C TYR A 372 -11.67 -10.37 -1.39
N ILE A 373 -12.08 -9.63 -0.35
CA ILE A 373 -12.81 -10.16 0.80
C ILE A 373 -13.97 -9.22 1.14
N SER A 374 -15.17 -9.77 1.31
CA SER A 374 -16.29 -9.12 1.97
C SER A 374 -17.03 -10.12 2.88
N GLU A 375 -18.09 -9.68 3.56
CA GLU A 375 -18.94 -10.57 4.34
C GLU A 375 -19.54 -11.72 3.51
N ARG A 376 -19.72 -11.51 2.19
CA ARG A 376 -20.34 -12.49 1.29
C ARG A 376 -19.37 -13.18 0.35
N PHE A 377 -18.31 -12.52 -0.11
CA PHE A 377 -17.47 -13.08 -1.17
C PHE A 377 -16.01 -13.15 -0.77
N PHE A 378 -15.36 -14.24 -1.16
CA PHE A 378 -13.91 -14.38 -1.16
C PHE A 378 -13.42 -14.75 -2.56
N VAL A 379 -12.51 -13.95 -3.12
CA VAL A 379 -11.96 -14.16 -4.46
C VAL A 379 -10.47 -14.40 -4.40
N MET A 380 -10.02 -15.54 -4.91
CA MET A 380 -8.63 -16.00 -4.80
C MET A 380 -8.09 -16.49 -6.15
N PRO A 381 -6.91 -16.03 -6.59
CA PRO A 381 -6.22 -16.57 -7.75
C PRO A 381 -5.69 -17.99 -7.46
N LEU A 382 -5.78 -18.87 -8.46
CA LEU A 382 -5.16 -20.20 -8.45
C LEU A 382 -4.04 -20.23 -9.46
N VAL A 383 -2.80 -20.23 -8.99
CA VAL A 383 -1.64 -20.35 -9.88
C VAL A 383 -1.24 -21.82 -10.03
N TYR A 384 -0.98 -22.27 -11.27
CA TYR A 384 -0.64 -23.65 -11.59
C TYR A 384 0.21 -23.76 -12.87
N ARG A 385 1.02 -24.80 -13.01
CA ARG A 385 1.84 -25.08 -14.21
C ARG A 385 1.21 -26.10 -15.15
N SER A 386 0.29 -26.93 -14.65
CA SER A 386 -0.31 -28.00 -15.46
C SER A 386 -1.79 -28.20 -15.17
N ARG A 387 -2.52 -28.76 -16.15
CA ARG A 387 -3.93 -29.11 -15.99
C ARG A 387 -4.16 -30.06 -14.80
N LYS A 388 -3.22 -30.97 -14.54
CA LYS A 388 -3.29 -31.90 -13.40
C LYS A 388 -3.25 -31.13 -12.07
N GLU A 389 -2.33 -30.18 -11.96
CA GLU A 389 -2.18 -29.34 -10.77
C GLU A 389 -3.42 -28.47 -10.54
N PHE A 390 -3.96 -27.84 -11.59
CA PHE A 390 -5.23 -27.13 -11.52
C PHE A 390 -6.36 -28.01 -10.97
N LEU A 391 -6.55 -29.22 -11.51
CA LEU A 391 -7.60 -30.14 -11.06
C LEU A 391 -7.40 -30.61 -9.60
N ASP A 392 -6.15 -30.70 -9.13
CA ASP A 392 -5.85 -31.04 -7.74
C ASP A 392 -6.15 -29.86 -6.79
N LEU A 393 -5.80 -28.62 -7.18
CA LEU A 393 -6.18 -27.40 -6.45
C LEU A 393 -7.71 -27.23 -6.42
N GLU A 394 -8.37 -27.41 -7.55
CA GLU A 394 -9.83 -27.37 -7.67
C GLU A 394 -10.50 -28.36 -6.70
N ARG A 395 -10.01 -29.60 -6.65
CA ARG A 395 -10.51 -30.61 -5.72
C ARG A 395 -10.29 -30.22 -4.26
N ARG A 396 -9.14 -29.62 -3.92
CA ARG A 396 -8.84 -29.15 -2.57
C ARG A 396 -9.81 -28.07 -2.12
N TYR A 397 -10.01 -27.02 -2.91
CA TYR A 397 -10.97 -25.95 -2.59
C TYR A 397 -12.40 -26.47 -2.46
N LYS A 398 -12.89 -27.25 -3.45
CA LYS A 398 -14.23 -27.86 -3.38
C LYS A 398 -14.42 -28.74 -2.14
N THR A 399 -13.37 -29.45 -1.71
CA THR A 399 -13.41 -30.27 -0.49
C THR A 399 -13.44 -29.40 0.76
N ALA A 400 -12.63 -28.34 0.81
CA ALA A 400 -12.56 -27.42 1.93
C ALA A 400 -13.88 -26.67 2.13
N CYS A 401 -14.42 -26.05 1.07
CA CYS A 401 -15.70 -25.33 1.13
C CYS A 401 -16.86 -26.27 1.52
N ARG A 402 -16.94 -27.48 0.94
CA ARG A 402 -17.98 -28.46 1.29
C ARG A 402 -17.94 -28.88 2.76
N LYS A 403 -16.75 -28.97 3.38
CA LYS A 403 -16.62 -29.33 4.81
C LYS A 403 -17.27 -28.32 5.74
N VAL A 404 -17.32 -27.05 5.32
CA VAL A 404 -17.90 -25.95 6.11
C VAL A 404 -19.22 -25.45 5.54
N GLY A 405 -19.80 -26.15 4.55
CA GLY A 405 -21.10 -25.82 3.98
C GLY A 405 -21.11 -24.71 2.93
N LEU A 406 -19.95 -24.23 2.49
CA LEU A 406 -19.86 -23.09 1.58
C LEU A 406 -19.90 -23.51 0.11
N ALA A 407 -20.56 -22.68 -0.71
CA ALA A 407 -20.53 -22.81 -2.16
C ALA A 407 -19.28 -22.15 -2.73
N CYS A 408 -18.68 -22.77 -3.75
CA CYS A 408 -17.54 -22.18 -4.47
C CYS A 408 -17.59 -22.50 -5.95
N ALA A 409 -17.22 -21.53 -6.77
CA ALA A 409 -16.94 -21.67 -8.17
C ALA A 409 -15.42 -21.58 -8.41
N ILE A 410 -14.93 -22.40 -9.32
CA ILE A 410 -13.50 -22.45 -9.67
C ILE A 410 -13.43 -22.49 -11.19
N GLU A 411 -12.82 -21.46 -11.77
CA GLU A 411 -12.76 -21.25 -13.21
C GLU A 411 -11.29 -21.18 -13.64
N GLU A 412 -10.96 -21.83 -14.75
CA GLU A 412 -9.60 -21.76 -15.31
C GLU A 412 -9.36 -20.41 -16.01
N GLU A 413 -10.43 -19.77 -16.48
CA GLU A 413 -10.41 -18.49 -17.15
C GLU A 413 -10.93 -17.39 -16.23
N TRP A 414 -10.34 -16.19 -16.30
CA TRP A 414 -10.70 -15.04 -15.50
C TRP A 414 -11.86 -14.26 -16.11
N ASN A 415 -13.02 -14.90 -16.22
CA ASN A 415 -14.22 -14.28 -16.82
C ASN A 415 -15.42 -14.24 -15.88
N LEU A 416 -15.34 -14.89 -14.70
CA LEU A 416 -16.39 -14.90 -13.67
C LEU A 416 -17.77 -15.35 -14.20
N ASN A 417 -17.79 -16.32 -15.13
CA ASN A 417 -19.02 -16.74 -15.81
C ASN A 417 -19.87 -17.74 -15.01
N SER A 418 -19.33 -18.29 -13.93
CA SER A 418 -20.09 -19.12 -13.00
C SER A 418 -21.25 -18.33 -12.36
N GLU A 419 -22.28 -19.04 -11.87
CA GLU A 419 -23.42 -18.39 -11.20
C GLU A 419 -22.98 -17.50 -10.02
N ILE A 420 -22.04 -17.99 -9.20
CA ILE A 420 -21.47 -17.23 -8.07
C ILE A 420 -20.61 -16.07 -8.58
N GLY A 421 -19.83 -16.28 -9.65
CA GLY A 421 -19.02 -15.24 -10.28
C GLY A 421 -19.86 -14.09 -10.85
N GLN A 422 -21.00 -14.39 -11.47
CA GLN A 422 -21.94 -13.39 -11.98
C GLN A 422 -22.62 -12.62 -10.84
N GLN A 423 -23.04 -13.30 -9.77
CA GLN A 423 -23.56 -12.63 -8.58
C GLN A 423 -22.53 -11.66 -7.99
N PHE A 424 -21.28 -12.09 -7.87
CA PHE A 424 -20.19 -11.21 -7.43
C PHE A 424 -19.99 -10.02 -8.38
N ALA A 425 -20.00 -10.25 -9.69
CA ALA A 425 -19.81 -9.19 -10.68
C ALA A 425 -20.97 -8.17 -10.68
N ASP A 426 -22.20 -8.62 -10.44
CA ASP A 426 -23.38 -7.76 -10.35
C ASP A 426 -23.38 -6.91 -9.07
N GLU A 427 -22.95 -7.48 -7.94
CA GLU A 427 -22.89 -6.78 -6.64
C GLU A 427 -21.64 -5.89 -6.52
N HIS A 428 -20.52 -6.29 -7.12
CA HIS A 428 -19.24 -5.61 -7.08
C HIS A 428 -18.69 -5.35 -8.50
N PRO A 429 -19.36 -4.52 -9.32
CA PRO A 429 -18.99 -4.32 -10.72
C PRO A 429 -17.63 -3.64 -10.90
N PHE A 430 -17.19 -2.82 -9.95
CA PHE A 430 -15.86 -2.23 -9.99
C PHE A 430 -14.78 -3.27 -9.70
N ALA A 431 -14.88 -3.96 -8.55
CA ALA A 431 -13.91 -4.98 -8.13
C ALA A 431 -13.78 -6.11 -9.16
N SER A 432 -14.89 -6.61 -9.71
CA SER A 432 -14.87 -7.67 -10.73
C SER A 432 -14.07 -7.28 -11.98
N ARG A 433 -14.24 -6.05 -12.49
CA ARG A 433 -13.43 -5.54 -13.62
C ARG A 433 -11.95 -5.44 -13.27
N GLN A 434 -11.62 -5.01 -12.05
CA GLN A 434 -10.23 -4.91 -11.61
C GLN A 434 -9.59 -6.29 -11.43
N ILE A 435 -10.31 -7.25 -10.86
CA ILE A 435 -9.85 -8.64 -10.74
C ILE A 435 -9.59 -9.23 -12.13
N ILE A 436 -10.50 -9.08 -13.09
CA ILE A 436 -10.25 -9.59 -14.45
C ILE A 436 -9.01 -8.93 -15.06
N ALA A 437 -8.83 -7.62 -14.86
CA ALA A 437 -7.68 -6.89 -15.38
C ALA A 437 -6.35 -7.20 -14.66
N SER A 438 -6.36 -7.83 -13.48
CA SER A 438 -5.13 -8.12 -12.72
C SER A 438 -4.38 -9.36 -13.20
N GLU A 439 -5.04 -10.27 -13.94
CA GLU A 439 -4.50 -11.59 -14.30
C GLU A 439 -3.08 -11.53 -14.87
N GLU A 440 -2.86 -10.70 -15.91
CA GLU A 440 -1.59 -10.63 -16.63
C GLU A 440 -0.45 -10.17 -15.72
N HIS A 441 -0.66 -9.10 -14.94
CA HIS A 441 0.41 -8.57 -14.11
C HIS A 441 0.65 -9.42 -12.87
N LEU A 442 -0.39 -10.00 -12.28
CA LEU A 442 -0.25 -10.96 -11.19
C LEU A 442 0.58 -12.17 -11.64
N LEU A 443 0.30 -12.72 -12.82
CA LEU A 443 1.08 -13.82 -13.39
C LEU A 443 2.51 -13.40 -13.71
N PHE A 444 2.72 -12.19 -14.22
CA PHE A 444 4.06 -11.65 -14.45
C PHE A 444 4.86 -11.65 -13.13
N ARG A 445 4.32 -11.02 -12.08
CA ARG A 445 4.95 -10.95 -10.75
C ARG A 445 5.22 -12.32 -10.16
N TYR A 446 4.24 -13.21 -10.21
CA TYR A 446 4.39 -14.58 -9.71
C TYR A 446 5.49 -15.34 -10.48
N ASN A 447 5.56 -15.19 -11.80
CA ASN A 447 6.59 -15.85 -12.60
C ASN A 447 8.00 -15.28 -12.37
N GLU A 448 8.13 -13.98 -12.08
CA GLU A 448 9.41 -13.39 -11.67
C GLU A 448 9.92 -14.01 -10.37
N SER A 449 9.02 -14.30 -9.43
CA SER A 449 9.36 -14.82 -8.10
C SER A 449 9.55 -16.34 -8.09
N GLU A 450 8.60 -17.10 -8.65
CA GLU A 450 8.52 -18.57 -8.53
C GLU A 450 9.01 -19.31 -9.80
N GLY A 451 9.46 -18.57 -10.82
CA GLY A 451 9.89 -19.09 -12.12
C GLY A 451 8.76 -19.13 -13.17
N PRO A 452 9.09 -19.34 -14.46
CA PRO A 452 8.17 -19.14 -15.58
C PRO A 452 7.13 -20.28 -15.74
N ASP A 453 6.27 -20.10 -16.74
CA ASP A 453 5.29 -21.07 -17.26
C ASP A 453 4.08 -21.36 -16.38
N HIS A 454 3.79 -20.49 -15.41
CA HIS A 454 2.53 -20.55 -14.67
C HIS A 454 1.35 -19.98 -15.48
N LYS A 455 0.17 -20.51 -15.18
CA LYS A 455 -1.14 -20.00 -15.56
C LYS A 455 -1.94 -19.69 -14.30
N ALA A 456 -2.97 -18.87 -14.43
CA ALA A 456 -3.84 -18.52 -13.32
C ALA A 456 -5.29 -18.90 -13.65
N GLY A 457 -5.99 -19.45 -12.68
CA GLY A 457 -7.45 -19.52 -12.63
C GLY A 457 -7.96 -18.68 -11.46
N VAL A 458 -9.26 -18.69 -11.21
CA VAL A 458 -9.90 -17.93 -10.14
C VAL A 458 -10.87 -18.80 -9.34
N VAL A 459 -10.87 -18.62 -8.02
CA VAL A 459 -11.90 -19.13 -7.11
C VAL A 459 -12.78 -17.98 -6.66
N VAL A 460 -14.09 -18.21 -6.68
CA VAL A 460 -15.07 -17.37 -6.00
C VAL A 460 -15.81 -18.22 -4.98
N VAL A 461 -15.75 -17.85 -3.70
CA VAL A 461 -16.46 -18.53 -2.61
C VAL A 461 -17.58 -17.61 -2.13
N ASP A 462 -18.78 -18.17 -1.98
CA ASP A 462 -19.89 -17.52 -1.28
C ASP A 462 -19.80 -17.88 0.22
N LEU A 463 -19.61 -16.87 1.05
CA LEU A 463 -19.42 -16.97 2.50
C LEU A 463 -20.76 -16.99 3.27
N ASN A 464 -21.88 -16.72 2.60
CA ASN A 464 -23.22 -16.70 3.19
C ASN A 464 -24.05 -17.97 2.94
N SER A 465 -23.45 -19.01 2.33
CA SER A 465 -24.15 -20.25 1.95
C SER A 465 -24.64 -21.09 3.14
#